data_AF-A0A963P740-F1
#
_entry.id   AF-A0A963P740-F1
#
_cell.length_a   1.000
_cell.length_b   1.000
_cell.length_c   1.000
_cell.angle_alpha   90.00
_cell.angle_beta   90.00
_cell.angle_gamma   90.00
#
_symmetry.space_group_name_H-M   'P 1'
#
loop_
_entity.id
_entity.type
_entity.pdbx_description
1 polymer ?
#
loop_
_entity_poly.entity_id
_entity_poly.type
_entity_poly.pdbx_seq_one_letter_code
_entity_poly.pdbx_strand_id
1 'polypeptide(L)'
;MPYHKKLALVASTVAATAIAIFSTSAVAADDDSKFEMVGIRLGMTPEQVVPVLKAHGIGGDRIYESRMAYSYSDGINHGLKTDDFLARITASKVEVLGNKRRDDSFELFFSPPPAGGKLVGVQRVIFNNVDPITGGQFRQALVDKYGSTSDATTGILNWKFGGGDMNCLSTNPKGVNVSLPSTDLRQKRGILDMVYRKAGGGKYRLDLFLHSRVKDLAQCASMLEYRLGTSKDNQPASRVEATMIDVQSWVKAELAANERVDKLRSEAVEKRVGKGNKPSL
;
A
#
# COMPACT_ATOMS: atom_id res chain seq x y z
N MET A 1 90.22 31.58 -6.47
CA MET A 1 89.32 32.04 -5.39
C MET A 1 88.08 31.14 -5.37
N PRO A 2 87.95 30.23 -4.41
CA PRO A 2 86.75 29.42 -4.23
C PRO A 2 85.82 30.07 -3.19
N TYR A 3 84.52 30.02 -3.42
CA TYR A 3 83.52 30.19 -2.36
C TYR A 3 82.50 29.07 -2.40
N HIS A 4 82.14 28.66 -1.20
CA HIS A 4 81.51 27.42 -0.80
C HIS A 4 79.99 27.54 -0.64
N LYS A 5 79.32 26.35 -0.64
CA LYS A 5 78.06 25.99 0.06
C LYS A 5 76.76 26.58 -0.54
N LYS A 6 75.60 25.92 -0.56
CA LYS A 6 75.12 24.64 0.03
C LYS A 6 73.76 24.28 -0.62
N LEU A 7 73.45 22.98 -0.54
CA LEU A 7 72.16 22.30 -0.70
C LEU A 7 70.87 23.12 -0.45
N ALA A 8 69.85 22.85 -1.27
CA ALA A 8 68.54 22.42 -0.77
C ALA A 8 67.87 21.48 -1.79
N LEU A 9 67.48 20.31 -1.28
CA LEU A 9 66.84 19.19 -1.97
C LEU A 9 65.36 19.23 -1.59
N VAL A 10 64.44 19.28 -2.56
CA VAL A 10 63.08 18.76 -2.37
C VAL A 10 62.64 18.11 -3.68
N ALA A 11 62.60 16.78 -3.65
CA ALA A 11 61.88 15.97 -4.61
C ALA A 11 60.36 16.15 -4.38
N SER A 12 59.59 16.26 -5.46
CA SER A 12 58.14 16.07 -5.40
C SER A 12 57.75 15.15 -6.54
N THR A 13 57.53 13.90 -6.16
CA THR A 13 56.95 12.81 -6.95
C THR A 13 55.51 13.17 -7.28
N VAL A 14 55.20 13.32 -8.58
CA VAL A 14 53.81 13.41 -9.05
C VAL A 14 53.27 11.98 -9.15
N ALA A 15 52.48 11.57 -8.16
CA ALA A 15 51.68 10.36 -8.21
C ALA A 15 50.42 10.64 -9.05
N ALA A 16 50.35 10.06 -10.24
CA ALA A 16 49.17 10.08 -11.09
C ALA A 16 48.14 9.07 -10.56
N THR A 17 47.14 9.55 -9.83
CA THR A 17 45.99 8.74 -9.41
C THR A 17 44.99 8.66 -10.55
N ALA A 18 44.93 7.50 -11.22
CA ALA A 18 43.88 7.18 -12.18
C ALA A 18 42.55 6.97 -11.42
N ILE A 19 41.65 7.95 -11.48
CA ILE A 19 40.28 7.82 -10.99
C ILE A 19 39.50 7.02 -12.04
N ALA A 20 39.30 5.73 -11.78
CA ALA A 20 38.33 4.92 -12.50
C ALA A 20 36.92 5.44 -12.17
N ILE A 21 36.32 6.13 -13.13
CA ILE A 21 34.91 6.54 -13.07
C ILE A 21 34.08 5.26 -13.25
N PHE A 22 33.73 4.61 -12.14
CA PHE A 22 32.63 3.67 -12.15
C PHE A 22 31.36 4.47 -12.43
N SER A 23 30.85 4.39 -13.65
CA SER A 23 29.50 4.78 -13.99
C SER A 23 28.54 3.85 -13.24
N THR A 24 28.25 4.18 -11.99
CA THR A 24 27.05 3.66 -11.34
C THR A 24 25.87 4.21 -12.12
N SER A 25 25.16 3.32 -12.81
CA SER A 25 23.83 3.60 -13.30
C SER A 25 23.02 4.12 -12.12
N ALA A 26 22.77 5.42 -12.08
CA ALA A 26 21.80 5.99 -11.17
C ALA A 26 20.47 5.32 -11.51
N VAL A 27 20.06 4.38 -10.65
CA VAL A 27 18.68 3.94 -10.56
C VAL A 27 17.89 5.24 -10.43
N ALA A 28 17.03 5.53 -11.41
CA ALA A 28 16.12 6.66 -11.31
C ALA A 28 15.46 6.58 -9.94
N ALA A 29 15.68 7.60 -9.10
CA ALA A 29 15.05 7.65 -7.79
C ALA A 29 13.53 7.49 -7.99
N ASP A 30 12.94 6.55 -7.25
CA ASP A 30 11.54 6.13 -7.35
C ASP A 30 10.58 7.32 -7.50
N ASP A 31 9.97 7.43 -8.68
CA ASP A 31 8.84 8.33 -8.97
C ASP A 31 7.62 8.01 -8.09
N ASP A 32 7.63 6.85 -7.43
CA ASP A 32 6.59 6.39 -6.50
C ASP A 32 6.50 7.26 -5.24
N SER A 33 7.61 7.90 -4.85
CA SER A 33 7.67 8.71 -3.63
C SER A 33 6.82 9.99 -3.68
N LYS A 34 6.43 10.44 -4.88
CA LYS A 34 5.57 11.62 -5.07
C LYS A 34 4.10 11.36 -4.75
N PHE A 35 3.67 10.10 -4.77
CA PHE A 35 2.28 9.74 -4.53
C PHE A 35 2.03 9.60 -3.04
N GLU A 36 1.33 10.58 -2.47
CA GLU A 36 1.01 10.66 -1.05
C GLU A 36 -0.38 11.26 -0.82
N MET A 37 -1.03 10.94 0.30
CA MET A 37 -2.23 11.64 0.76
C MET A 37 -1.95 12.32 2.10
N VAL A 38 -1.82 13.65 2.10
CA VAL A 38 -1.52 14.47 3.29
C VAL A 38 -0.31 13.97 4.09
N GLY A 39 0.73 13.56 3.38
CA GLY A 39 1.97 13.00 3.91
C GLY A 39 1.96 11.48 4.04
N ILE A 40 0.81 10.81 3.92
CA ILE A 40 0.69 9.35 4.04
C ILE A 40 1.10 8.69 2.73
N ARG A 41 2.06 7.76 2.80
CA ARG A 41 2.61 7.02 1.65
C ARG A 41 2.49 5.51 1.86
N LEU A 42 2.32 4.77 0.77
CA LEU A 42 2.46 3.32 0.79
C LEU A 42 3.85 2.92 1.31
N GLY A 43 3.95 1.75 1.94
CA GLY A 43 5.17 1.26 2.56
C GLY A 43 5.48 1.85 3.95
N MET A 44 4.72 2.83 4.44
CA MET A 44 4.89 3.34 5.81
C MET A 44 4.55 2.29 6.88
N THR A 45 5.23 2.33 8.02
CA THR A 45 4.86 1.56 9.21
C THR A 45 3.77 2.26 10.03
N PRO A 46 3.10 1.56 10.96
CA PRO A 46 2.14 2.20 11.87
C PRO A 46 2.74 3.38 12.64
N GLU A 47 4.00 3.23 13.10
CA GLU A 47 4.72 4.25 13.86
C GLU A 47 5.04 5.50 13.02
N GLN A 48 5.13 5.35 11.69
CA GLN A 48 5.32 6.48 10.77
C GLN A 48 3.99 7.17 10.44
N VAL A 49 2.90 6.40 10.33
CA VAL A 49 1.58 6.90 9.93
C VAL A 49 0.90 7.72 11.04
N VAL A 50 0.94 7.24 12.29
CA VAL A 50 0.22 7.88 13.40
C VAL A 50 0.66 9.35 13.62
N PRO A 51 1.96 9.70 13.60
CA PRO A 51 2.40 11.09 13.65
C PRO A 51 1.87 11.94 12.49
N VAL A 52 1.78 11.40 11.28
CA VAL A 52 1.25 12.12 10.10
C VAL A 52 -0.24 12.43 10.28
N LEU A 53 -1.04 11.47 10.76
CA LEU A 53 -2.46 11.70 11.07
C LEU A 53 -2.64 12.79 12.14
N LYS A 54 -1.79 12.77 13.18
CA LYS A 54 -1.80 13.80 14.24
C LYS A 54 -1.39 15.17 13.71
N ALA A 55 -0.36 15.25 12.88
CA ALA A 55 0.08 16.49 12.23
C ALA A 55 -1.00 17.05 11.28
N HIS A 56 -1.81 16.19 10.68
CA HIS A 56 -3.01 16.57 9.93
C HIS A 56 -4.16 17.08 10.82
N GLY A 57 -4.00 17.07 12.14
CA GLY A 57 -4.98 17.58 13.11
C GLY A 57 -6.04 16.56 13.55
N ILE A 58 -5.79 15.26 13.36
CA ILE A 58 -6.65 14.22 13.92
C ILE A 58 -6.23 13.96 15.38
N GLY A 59 -7.17 14.13 16.31
CA GLY A 59 -6.98 13.81 17.72
C GLY A 59 -6.67 12.33 17.92
N GLY A 60 -5.79 12.00 18.87
CA GLY A 60 -5.41 10.61 19.15
C GLY A 60 -6.59 9.73 19.59
N ASP A 61 -7.60 10.34 20.21
CA ASP A 61 -8.88 9.73 20.59
C ASP A 61 -9.77 9.35 19.39
N ARG A 62 -9.39 9.79 18.19
CA ARG A 62 -10.06 9.50 16.91
C ARG A 62 -9.23 8.65 15.97
N ILE A 63 -8.19 7.99 16.48
CA ILE A 63 -7.37 7.02 15.75
C ILE A 63 -7.63 5.66 16.38
N TYR A 64 -8.21 4.73 15.61
CA TYR A 64 -8.57 3.41 16.08
C TYR A 64 -7.82 2.33 15.32
N GLU A 65 -7.18 1.43 16.06
CA GLU A 65 -6.50 0.27 15.51
C GLU A 65 -7.44 -0.94 15.46
N SER A 66 -7.45 -1.65 14.33
CA SER A 66 -8.08 -2.97 14.21
C SER A 66 -6.98 -4.01 14.03
N ARG A 67 -6.85 -4.92 15.00
CA ARG A 67 -5.92 -6.05 14.96
C ARG A 67 -6.61 -7.31 14.47
N MET A 68 -5.85 -8.18 13.82
CA MET A 68 -6.33 -9.46 13.28
C MET A 68 -5.33 -10.58 13.60
N ALA A 69 -5.83 -11.82 13.57
CA ALA A 69 -5.03 -13.03 13.61
C ALA A 69 -5.67 -14.06 12.68
N TYR A 70 -4.87 -14.93 12.08
CA TYR A 70 -5.39 -16.03 11.29
C TYR A 70 -5.69 -17.22 12.17
N SER A 71 -6.87 -17.81 12.01
CA SER A 71 -7.24 -19.05 12.68
C SER A 71 -6.77 -20.27 11.88
N TYR A 72 -6.37 -21.33 12.57
CA TYR A 72 -6.08 -22.63 12.00
C TYR A 72 -6.53 -23.75 12.94
N SER A 73 -6.40 -25.00 12.50
CA SER A 73 -6.86 -26.17 13.25
C SER A 73 -5.97 -27.36 13.00
N ASP A 74 -5.74 -28.18 14.03
CA ASP A 74 -5.05 -29.47 13.91
C ASP A 74 -5.99 -30.64 13.54
N GLY A 75 -7.23 -30.32 13.14
CA GLY A 75 -8.32 -31.25 12.86
C GLY A 75 -9.20 -31.61 14.05
N ILE A 76 -8.80 -31.24 15.28
CA ILE A 76 -9.57 -31.46 16.51
C ILE A 76 -9.76 -30.14 17.28
N ASN A 77 -8.67 -29.43 17.53
CA ASN A 77 -8.69 -28.08 18.08
C ASN A 77 -8.90 -27.07 16.94
N HIS A 78 -10.03 -26.37 16.96
CA HIS A 78 -10.37 -25.33 15.99
C HIS A 78 -10.08 -23.89 16.49
N GLY A 79 -9.52 -23.76 17.69
CA GLY A 79 -9.26 -22.47 18.34
C GLY A 79 -7.82 -21.95 18.18
N LEU A 80 -6.98 -22.61 17.39
CA LEU A 80 -5.59 -22.19 17.20
C LEU A 80 -5.51 -20.92 16.36
N LYS A 81 -4.60 -20.03 16.71
CA LYS A 81 -4.43 -18.72 16.05
C LYS A 81 -2.96 -18.39 15.90
N THR A 82 -2.63 -17.61 14.87
CA THR A 82 -1.36 -16.90 14.78
C THR A 82 -1.27 -15.83 15.85
N ASP A 83 -0.08 -15.25 16.02
CA ASP A 83 0.04 -13.96 16.72
C ASP A 83 -0.82 -12.91 16.01
N ASP A 84 -1.27 -11.93 16.79
CA ASP A 84 -2.04 -10.83 16.25
C ASP A 84 -1.14 -9.82 15.53
N PHE A 85 -1.71 -9.11 14.57
CA PHE A 85 -1.04 -8.04 13.84
C PHE A 85 -2.01 -6.89 13.59
N LEU A 86 -1.46 -5.70 13.45
CA LEU A 86 -2.25 -4.54 13.05
C LEU A 86 -2.66 -4.71 11.59
N ALA A 87 -3.96 -4.82 11.33
CA ALA A 87 -4.48 -4.94 9.98
C ALA A 87 -4.96 -3.59 9.44
N ARG A 88 -5.43 -2.70 10.33
CA ARG A 88 -6.04 -1.44 9.91
C ARG A 88 -5.94 -0.34 10.96
N ILE A 89 -5.82 0.89 10.49
CA ILE A 89 -6.12 2.11 11.27
C ILE A 89 -7.31 2.82 10.62
N THR A 90 -8.32 3.17 11.41
CA THR A 90 -9.34 4.16 11.01
C THR A 90 -9.11 5.45 11.75
N ALA A 91 -9.26 6.57 11.06
CA ALA A 91 -9.04 7.88 11.66
C ALA A 91 -9.96 8.92 11.06
N SER A 92 -10.49 9.85 11.84
CA SER A 92 -11.33 10.93 11.29
C SER A 92 -11.28 12.21 12.10
N LYS A 93 -11.47 13.34 11.41
CA LYS A 93 -11.76 14.63 12.04
C LYS A 93 -13.03 15.22 11.46
N VAL A 94 -13.81 15.83 12.33
CA VAL A 94 -15.05 16.51 11.97
C VAL A 94 -14.98 17.93 12.50
N GLU A 95 -15.25 18.88 11.62
CA GLU A 95 -15.36 20.30 11.91
C GLU A 95 -16.79 20.75 11.59
N VAL A 96 -17.42 21.45 12.53
CA VAL A 96 -18.79 21.97 12.38
C VAL A 96 -18.73 23.49 12.44
N LEU A 97 -19.19 24.14 11.37
CA LEU A 97 -19.24 25.60 11.23
C LEU A 97 -20.69 26.01 10.98
N GLY A 98 -21.39 26.40 12.04
CA GLY A 98 -22.83 26.66 11.99
C GLY A 98 -23.62 25.41 11.60
N ASN A 99 -24.38 25.47 10.51
CA ASN A 99 -25.12 24.32 9.96
C ASN A 99 -24.33 23.51 8.91
N LYS A 100 -23.08 23.89 8.62
CA LYS A 100 -22.23 23.20 7.66
C LYS A 100 -21.25 22.28 8.40
N ARG A 101 -20.92 21.16 7.75
CA ARG A 101 -19.98 20.15 8.24
C ARG A 101 -18.86 19.94 7.25
N ARG A 102 -17.66 19.75 7.78
CA ARG A 102 -16.50 19.23 7.08
C ARG A 102 -16.03 17.97 7.79
N ASP A 103 -15.83 16.90 7.05
CA ASP A 103 -15.35 15.60 7.50
C ASP A 103 -14.16 15.19 6.65
N ASP A 104 -13.16 14.62 7.30
CA ASP A 104 -12.00 14.04 6.65
C ASP A 104 -11.64 12.75 7.38
N SER A 105 -11.85 11.63 6.69
CA SER A 105 -11.74 10.29 7.25
C SER A 105 -10.78 9.44 6.44
N PHE A 106 -10.08 8.54 7.13
CA PHE A 106 -9.05 7.66 6.60
C PHE A 106 -9.32 6.22 7.04
N GLU A 107 -9.15 5.30 6.11
CA GLU A 107 -9.00 3.87 6.36
C GLU A 107 -7.68 3.40 5.78
N LEU A 108 -6.80 2.90 6.64
CA LEU A 108 -5.42 2.56 6.32
C LEU A 108 -5.22 1.07 6.52
N PHE A 109 -4.75 0.36 5.51
CA PHE A 109 -4.63 -1.10 5.50
C PHE A 109 -3.18 -1.54 5.54
N PHE A 110 -2.86 -2.41 6.48
CA PHE A 110 -1.53 -2.95 6.70
C PHE A 110 -1.48 -4.40 6.25
N SER A 111 -0.40 -4.75 5.56
CA SER A 111 -0.16 -6.11 5.08
C SER A 111 0.12 -7.07 6.25
N PRO A 112 -0.29 -8.34 6.16
CA PRO A 112 -0.05 -9.32 7.22
C PRO A 112 1.41 -9.78 7.30
N PRO A 113 1.92 -10.17 8.49
CA PRO A 113 3.20 -10.85 8.62
C PRO A 113 3.16 -12.24 7.95
N PRO A 114 4.32 -12.84 7.60
CA PRO A 114 5.68 -12.41 7.94
C PRO A 114 6.30 -11.40 6.97
N ALA A 115 5.78 -11.27 5.76
CA ALA A 115 6.33 -10.36 4.74
C ALA A 115 5.75 -8.93 4.80
N GLY A 116 4.73 -8.69 5.64
CA GLY A 116 4.03 -7.41 5.75
C GLY A 116 4.43 -6.53 6.95
N GLY A 117 3.43 -5.90 7.58
CA GLY A 117 3.61 -4.87 8.59
C GLY A 117 3.76 -3.45 8.02
N LYS A 118 3.51 -3.28 6.71
CA LYS A 118 3.58 -2.01 6.00
C LYS A 118 2.22 -1.63 5.41
N LEU A 119 1.99 -0.32 5.30
CA LEU A 119 0.81 0.26 4.70
C LEU A 119 0.74 -0.09 3.21
N VAL A 120 -0.32 -0.78 2.80
CA VAL A 120 -0.54 -1.26 1.42
C VAL A 120 -1.83 -0.74 0.81
N GLY A 121 -2.69 -0.09 1.59
CA GLY A 121 -3.91 0.53 1.12
C GLY A 121 -4.29 1.76 1.93
N VAL A 122 -4.80 2.79 1.26
CA VAL A 122 -5.31 4.02 1.87
C VAL A 122 -6.63 4.36 1.20
N GLN A 123 -7.69 4.51 1.98
CA GLN A 123 -8.91 5.19 1.55
C GLN A 123 -9.04 6.48 2.35
N ARG A 124 -9.31 7.58 1.67
CA ARG A 124 -9.62 8.86 2.28
C ARG A 124 -10.95 9.35 1.75
N VAL A 125 -11.85 9.74 2.64
CA VAL A 125 -13.13 10.35 2.26
C VAL A 125 -13.22 11.73 2.86
N ILE A 126 -13.30 12.72 1.97
CA ILE A 126 -13.48 14.13 2.30
C ILE A 126 -14.95 14.46 2.03
N PHE A 127 -15.63 14.98 3.04
CA PHE A 127 -16.89 15.69 2.87
C PHE A 127 -16.67 17.15 3.24
N ASN A 128 -16.88 18.08 2.32
CA ASN A 128 -16.75 19.51 2.60
C ASN A 128 -17.98 20.25 2.08
N ASN A 129 -18.89 20.59 2.99
CA ASN A 129 -20.01 21.48 2.70
C ASN A 129 -19.72 22.94 3.13
N VAL A 130 -18.51 23.21 3.63
CA VAL A 130 -18.02 24.54 3.94
C VAL A 130 -17.30 25.08 2.73
N ASP A 131 -18.05 25.81 1.91
CA ASP A 131 -17.60 26.55 0.72
C ASP A 131 -16.65 25.71 -0.15
N PRO A 132 -17.12 24.57 -0.68
CA PRO A 132 -16.31 23.66 -1.48
C PRO A 132 -15.79 24.34 -2.74
N ILE A 133 -14.53 24.04 -3.09
CA ILE A 133 -14.02 24.35 -4.42
C ILE A 133 -14.80 23.56 -5.48
N THR A 134 -14.75 24.06 -6.71
CA THR A 134 -15.40 23.41 -7.85
C THR A 134 -14.66 22.15 -8.28
N GLY A 135 -15.34 21.25 -9.01
CA GLY A 135 -14.72 20.05 -9.57
C GLY A 135 -13.53 20.36 -10.47
N GLY A 136 -13.60 21.43 -11.27
CA GLY A 136 -12.50 21.87 -12.14
C GLY A 136 -11.28 22.31 -11.34
N GLN A 137 -11.47 23.12 -10.29
CA GLN A 137 -10.39 23.53 -9.40
C GLN A 137 -9.75 22.34 -8.67
N PHE A 138 -10.56 21.39 -8.21
CA PHE A 138 -10.04 20.20 -7.53
C PHE A 138 -9.19 19.35 -8.47
N ARG A 139 -9.66 19.10 -9.70
CA ARG A 139 -8.89 18.37 -10.71
C ARG A 139 -7.58 19.05 -11.04
N GLN A 140 -7.61 20.36 -11.24
CA GLN A 140 -6.40 21.12 -11.54
C GLN A 140 -5.38 20.98 -10.42
N ALA A 141 -5.81 21.14 -9.16
CA ALA A 141 -4.93 20.98 -8.00
C ALA A 141 -4.31 19.57 -7.91
N LEU A 142 -5.05 18.52 -8.30
CA LEU A 142 -4.51 17.17 -8.36
C LEU A 142 -3.49 16.99 -9.49
N VAL A 143 -3.76 17.54 -10.67
CA VAL A 143 -2.84 17.50 -11.83
C VAL A 143 -1.57 18.30 -11.53
N ASP A 144 -1.69 19.47 -10.89
CA ASP A 144 -0.54 20.27 -10.46
C ASP A 144 0.33 19.51 -9.46
N LYS A 145 -0.30 18.71 -8.58
CA LYS A 145 0.40 17.95 -7.54
C LYS A 145 1.05 16.66 -8.05
N TYR A 146 0.33 15.85 -8.84
CA TYR A 146 0.78 14.50 -9.22
C TYR A 146 1.17 14.37 -10.69
N GLY A 147 0.98 15.43 -11.49
CA GLY A 147 1.18 15.42 -12.93
C GLY A 147 -0.01 14.82 -13.70
N SER A 148 0.21 14.55 -14.99
CA SER A 148 -0.80 13.99 -15.88
C SER A 148 -1.28 12.62 -15.40
N THR A 149 -2.58 12.36 -15.52
CA THR A 149 -3.20 11.08 -15.17
C THR A 149 -2.86 10.00 -16.19
N SER A 150 -2.74 8.75 -15.75
CA SER A 150 -2.64 7.58 -16.65
C SER A 150 -3.95 7.33 -17.38
N ASP A 151 -5.07 7.47 -16.67
CA ASP A 151 -6.42 7.30 -17.17
C ASP A 151 -7.34 8.30 -16.45
N ALA A 152 -8.27 8.93 -17.18
CA ALA A 152 -9.23 9.87 -16.60
C ALA A 152 -10.61 9.75 -17.23
N THR A 153 -11.63 9.93 -16.39
CA THR A 153 -12.98 10.29 -16.81
C THR A 153 -13.34 11.62 -16.15
N THR A 154 -14.45 12.25 -16.51
CA THR A 154 -14.77 13.60 -16.02
C THR A 154 -14.88 13.71 -14.49
N GLY A 155 -15.17 12.60 -13.78
CA GLY A 155 -15.24 12.56 -12.31
C GLY A 155 -14.17 11.69 -11.63
N ILE A 156 -13.28 11.02 -12.41
CA ILE A 156 -12.29 10.09 -11.86
C ILE A 156 -10.92 10.37 -12.46
N LEU A 157 -9.93 10.56 -11.61
CA LEU A 157 -8.53 10.76 -11.97
C LEU A 157 -7.74 9.59 -11.42
N ASN A 158 -6.97 8.91 -12.27
CA ASN A 158 -6.18 7.75 -11.89
C ASN A 158 -4.73 7.91 -12.32
N TRP A 159 -3.82 7.57 -11.41
CA TRP A 159 -2.40 7.43 -11.66
C TRP A 159 -2.00 5.99 -11.35
N LYS A 160 -1.33 5.37 -12.31
CA LYS A 160 -0.65 4.10 -12.15
C LYS A 160 0.83 4.40 -11.92
N PHE A 161 1.38 3.79 -10.89
CA PHE A 161 2.77 3.95 -10.47
C PHE A 161 3.23 2.63 -9.83
N GLY A 162 4.50 2.50 -9.49
CA GLY A 162 5.04 1.34 -8.78
C GLY A 162 4.70 -0.01 -9.41
N GLY A 163 5.65 -0.56 -10.17
CA GLY A 163 5.52 -1.86 -10.80
C GLY A 163 5.04 -1.80 -12.25
N GLY A 164 4.00 -2.56 -12.59
CA GLY A 164 3.48 -2.67 -13.95
C GLY A 164 2.52 -1.54 -14.34
N ASP A 165 1.78 -1.73 -15.44
CA ASP A 165 0.88 -0.71 -16.03
C ASP A 165 -0.61 -1.12 -16.03
N MET A 166 -0.95 -2.24 -15.40
CA MET A 166 -2.30 -2.79 -15.39
C MET A 166 -3.04 -2.59 -14.07
N ASN A 167 -4.31 -2.22 -14.16
CA ASN A 167 -5.26 -2.31 -13.05
C ASN A 167 -5.73 -3.76 -12.88
N CYS A 168 -5.13 -4.48 -11.94
CA CYS A 168 -5.48 -5.87 -11.66
C CYS A 168 -6.72 -6.05 -10.76
N LEU A 169 -7.38 -4.95 -10.35
CA LEU A 169 -8.51 -4.97 -9.41
C LEU A 169 -9.85 -4.73 -10.09
N SER A 170 -9.84 -4.30 -11.35
CA SER A 170 -11.06 -4.02 -12.12
C SER A 170 -11.21 -4.97 -13.31
N THR A 171 -12.40 -4.96 -13.92
CA THR A 171 -12.68 -5.73 -15.13
C THR A 171 -11.98 -5.16 -16.38
N ASN A 172 -11.40 -3.97 -16.30
CA ASN A 172 -10.64 -3.35 -17.37
C ASN A 172 -9.20 -3.03 -16.90
N PRO A 173 -8.17 -3.72 -17.40
CA PRO A 173 -6.79 -3.52 -16.95
C PRO A 173 -6.24 -2.15 -17.34
N LYS A 174 -6.83 -1.50 -18.35
CA LYS A 174 -6.52 -0.12 -18.74
C LYS A 174 -7.57 0.88 -18.19
N GLY A 175 -8.37 0.46 -17.23
CA GLY A 175 -9.47 1.25 -16.70
C GLY A 175 -9.18 1.81 -15.31
N VAL A 176 -10.07 2.70 -14.91
CA VAL A 176 -10.21 3.22 -13.55
C VAL A 176 -11.06 2.26 -12.69
N ASN A 177 -11.47 2.70 -11.51
CA ASN A 177 -12.20 1.97 -10.47
C ASN A 177 -11.30 1.12 -9.57
N VAL A 178 -10.37 1.78 -8.90
CA VAL A 178 -9.59 1.18 -7.82
C VAL A 178 -10.49 0.97 -6.60
N SER A 179 -10.45 -0.22 -6.03
CA SER A 179 -11.13 -0.55 -4.78
C SER A 179 -10.17 -1.26 -3.83
N LEU A 180 -10.40 -1.09 -2.53
CA LEU A 180 -9.72 -1.86 -1.50
C LEU A 180 -10.56 -3.08 -1.12
N PRO A 181 -9.93 -4.13 -0.59
CA PRO A 181 -10.62 -5.26 0.04
C PRO A 181 -11.75 -4.82 0.98
N SER A 182 -12.92 -5.45 0.85
CA SER A 182 -14.08 -5.12 1.68
C SER A 182 -13.88 -5.62 3.11
N THR A 183 -14.18 -4.76 4.07
CA THR A 183 -14.18 -5.09 5.50
C THR A 183 -15.58 -5.49 6.01
N ASP A 184 -16.59 -5.45 5.14
CA ASP A 184 -17.93 -5.97 5.44
C ASP A 184 -17.88 -7.50 5.55
N LEU A 185 -18.25 -8.02 6.71
CA LEU A 185 -18.35 -9.45 6.99
C LEU A 185 -19.28 -10.18 6.01
N ARG A 186 -20.26 -9.49 5.42
CA ARG A 186 -21.23 -10.04 4.44
C ARG A 186 -20.68 -10.09 3.03
N GLN A 187 -19.62 -9.33 2.73
CA GLN A 187 -19.02 -9.23 1.40
C GLN A 187 -17.49 -9.38 1.46
N LYS A 188 -16.98 -10.23 2.36
CA LYS A 188 -15.54 -10.45 2.50
C LYS A 188 -14.91 -10.83 1.16
N ARG A 189 -14.14 -9.89 0.62
CA ARG A 189 -13.26 -10.07 -0.52
C ARG A 189 -11.89 -9.58 -0.10
N GLY A 190 -10.97 -10.51 0.14
CA GLY A 190 -9.57 -10.19 0.35
C GLY A 190 -8.89 -9.78 -0.96
N ILE A 191 -7.66 -9.30 -0.88
CA ILE A 191 -6.91 -8.92 -2.09
C ILE A 191 -6.74 -10.09 -3.08
N LEU A 192 -6.57 -11.32 -2.57
CA LEU A 192 -6.47 -12.51 -3.42
C LEU A 192 -7.78 -12.80 -4.18
N ASP A 193 -8.94 -12.51 -3.58
CA ASP A 193 -10.25 -12.60 -4.25
C ASP A 193 -10.42 -11.57 -5.36
N MET A 194 -9.67 -10.48 -5.30
CA MET A 194 -9.73 -9.39 -6.27
C MET A 194 -8.73 -9.57 -7.42
N VAL A 195 -7.70 -10.39 -7.23
CA VAL A 195 -6.63 -10.61 -8.23
C VAL A 195 -6.72 -11.98 -8.90
N TYR A 196 -7.04 -13.05 -8.16
CA TYR A 196 -6.98 -14.44 -8.65
C TYR A 196 -8.34 -15.11 -8.72
N ARG A 197 -8.46 -16.07 -9.64
CA ARG A 197 -9.61 -16.98 -9.70
C ARG A 197 -9.51 -18.04 -8.61
N LYS A 198 -10.66 -18.53 -8.15
CA LYS A 198 -10.75 -19.72 -7.30
C LYS A 198 -11.05 -20.95 -8.14
N ALA A 199 -10.43 -22.07 -7.79
CA ALA A 199 -10.84 -23.41 -8.21
C ALA A 199 -12.06 -23.88 -7.41
N GLY A 200 -12.62 -25.02 -7.83
CA GLY A 200 -13.58 -25.76 -7.01
C GLY A 200 -13.01 -26.04 -5.62
N GLY A 201 -13.81 -25.85 -4.57
CA GLY A 201 -13.38 -26.00 -3.18
C GLY A 201 -12.70 -24.77 -2.56
N GLY A 202 -12.72 -23.62 -3.23
CA GLY A 202 -12.34 -22.32 -2.64
C GLY A 202 -10.85 -22.00 -2.62
N LYS A 203 -9.99 -22.87 -3.17
CA LYS A 203 -8.54 -22.63 -3.30
C LYS A 203 -8.24 -21.67 -4.45
N TYR A 204 -7.28 -20.77 -4.29
CA TYR A 204 -6.86 -19.86 -5.36
C TYR A 204 -6.04 -20.60 -6.43
N ARG A 205 -6.25 -20.21 -7.69
CA ARG A 205 -5.45 -20.60 -8.85
C ARG A 205 -4.48 -19.46 -9.13
N LEU A 206 -3.29 -19.54 -8.55
CA LEU A 206 -2.27 -18.48 -8.63
C LEU A 206 -1.70 -18.32 -10.06
N ASP A 207 -1.95 -19.30 -10.93
CA ASP A 207 -1.69 -19.26 -12.36
C ASP A 207 -2.80 -18.55 -13.17
N LEU A 208 -3.96 -18.29 -12.56
CA LEU A 208 -5.14 -17.73 -13.22
C LEU A 208 -5.60 -16.43 -12.54
N PHE A 209 -5.16 -15.32 -13.10
CA PHE A 209 -5.68 -14.00 -12.75
C PHE A 209 -7.17 -13.89 -13.14
N LEU A 210 -7.92 -13.08 -12.38
CA LEU A 210 -9.31 -12.77 -12.71
C LEU A 210 -9.43 -12.19 -14.11
N HIS A 211 -8.49 -11.30 -14.45
CA HIS A 211 -8.41 -10.71 -15.77
C HIS A 211 -7.41 -11.46 -16.66
N SER A 212 -7.88 -12.03 -17.76
CA SER A 212 -7.11 -12.94 -18.63
C SER A 212 -5.90 -12.30 -19.32
N ARG A 213 -5.84 -10.97 -19.45
CA ARG A 213 -4.68 -10.25 -19.99
C ARG A 213 -3.55 -10.06 -18.98
N VAL A 214 -3.83 -10.22 -17.69
CA VAL A 214 -2.79 -10.24 -16.65
C VAL A 214 -2.24 -11.65 -16.58
N LYS A 215 -0.92 -11.78 -16.75
CA LYS A 215 -0.18 -13.04 -16.76
C LYS A 215 0.79 -13.16 -15.61
N ASP A 216 1.20 -12.03 -15.06
CA ASP A 216 2.14 -11.95 -13.95
C ASP A 216 1.71 -10.84 -12.98
N LEU A 217 1.96 -11.04 -11.69
CA LEU A 217 1.65 -10.06 -10.65
C LEU A 217 2.47 -8.77 -10.83
N ALA A 218 3.68 -8.86 -11.40
CA ALA A 218 4.52 -7.72 -11.73
C ALA A 218 3.87 -6.78 -12.76
N GLN A 219 2.87 -7.23 -13.52
CA GLN A 219 2.11 -6.38 -14.44
C GLN A 219 1.09 -5.49 -13.71
N CYS A 220 0.79 -5.79 -12.43
CA CYS A 220 -0.14 -5.00 -11.64
C CYS A 220 0.54 -3.71 -11.17
N ALA A 221 -0.06 -2.57 -11.51
CA ALA A 221 0.36 -1.28 -11.01
C ALA A 221 -0.07 -1.09 -9.55
N SER A 222 0.73 -0.34 -8.79
CA SER A 222 0.19 0.45 -7.68
C SER A 222 -0.62 1.60 -8.27
N MET A 223 -1.63 2.06 -7.52
CA MET A 223 -2.58 3.02 -8.08
C MET A 223 -3.00 4.06 -7.05
N LEU A 224 -3.19 5.29 -7.53
CA LEU A 224 -3.83 6.39 -6.84
C LEU A 224 -5.05 6.81 -7.66
N GLU A 225 -6.23 6.81 -7.06
CA GLU A 225 -7.46 7.23 -7.71
C GLU A 225 -8.18 8.26 -6.87
N TYR A 226 -8.64 9.35 -7.50
CA TYR A 226 -9.58 10.30 -6.91
C TYR A 226 -10.90 10.24 -7.65
N ARG A 227 -12.00 10.13 -6.89
CA ARG A 227 -13.37 10.27 -7.37
C ARG A 227 -13.96 11.54 -6.80
N LEU A 228 -14.23 12.50 -7.67
CA LEU A 228 -14.93 13.72 -7.33
C LEU A 228 -16.42 13.39 -7.46
N GLY A 229 -17.23 13.60 -6.42
CA GLY A 229 -18.68 13.33 -6.42
C GLY A 229 -19.49 14.15 -7.44
N THR A 230 -18.81 14.79 -8.40
CA THR A 230 -19.33 15.54 -9.52
C THR A 230 -18.50 15.23 -10.77
N SER A 231 -19.17 15.14 -11.92
CA SER A 231 -18.53 15.07 -13.24
C SER A 231 -18.50 16.44 -13.95
N LYS A 232 -18.94 17.52 -13.30
CA LYS A 232 -19.03 18.86 -13.88
C LYS A 232 -18.03 19.82 -13.23
N ASP A 233 -17.35 20.59 -14.06
CA ASP A 233 -16.28 21.51 -13.66
C ASP A 233 -16.75 22.61 -12.72
N ASN A 234 -17.95 23.13 -12.96
CA ASN A 234 -18.53 24.25 -12.21
C ASN A 234 -19.34 23.84 -10.98
N GLN A 235 -19.49 22.53 -10.73
CA GLN A 235 -20.23 22.04 -9.57
C GLN A 235 -19.30 21.86 -8.37
N PRO A 236 -19.80 22.05 -7.14
CA PRO A 236 -19.07 21.75 -5.92
C PRO A 236 -18.47 20.33 -5.87
N ALA A 237 -17.18 20.23 -5.54
CA ALA A 237 -16.54 18.97 -5.15
C ALA A 237 -16.75 18.71 -3.64
N SER A 238 -18.00 18.63 -3.20
CA SER A 238 -18.36 18.52 -1.78
C SER A 238 -18.11 17.13 -1.19
N ARG A 239 -17.98 16.10 -2.03
CA ARG A 239 -17.56 14.75 -1.64
C ARG A 239 -16.42 14.32 -2.55
N VAL A 240 -15.28 13.96 -1.96
CA VAL A 240 -14.14 13.41 -2.69
C VAL A 240 -13.69 12.15 -1.99
N GLU A 241 -13.56 11.07 -2.75
CA GLU A 241 -12.98 9.82 -2.29
C GLU A 241 -11.63 9.64 -2.98
N ALA A 242 -10.61 9.27 -2.21
CA ALA A 242 -9.29 8.99 -2.72
C ALA A 242 -8.86 7.60 -2.27
N THR A 243 -8.35 6.79 -3.19
CA THR A 243 -7.91 5.42 -2.93
C THR A 243 -6.49 5.23 -3.42
N MET A 244 -5.60 4.75 -2.56
CA MET A 244 -4.24 4.34 -2.91
C MET A 244 -4.04 2.87 -2.58
N ILE A 245 -3.35 2.11 -3.44
CA ILE A 245 -3.09 0.70 -3.19
C ILE A 245 -1.78 0.24 -3.82
N ASP A 246 -1.04 -0.60 -3.09
CA ASP A 246 0.04 -1.44 -3.60
C ASP A 246 -0.49 -2.88 -3.74
N VAL A 247 -0.88 -3.24 -4.97
CA VAL A 247 -1.45 -4.57 -5.24
C VAL A 247 -0.41 -5.66 -5.04
N GLN A 248 0.82 -5.43 -5.50
CA GLN A 248 1.84 -6.46 -5.52
C GLN A 248 2.29 -6.83 -4.10
N SER A 249 2.60 -5.82 -3.28
CA SER A 249 3.05 -6.05 -1.91
C SER A 249 1.95 -6.66 -1.06
N TRP A 250 0.69 -6.25 -1.25
CA TRP A 250 -0.43 -6.84 -0.52
C TRP A 250 -0.66 -8.30 -0.90
N VAL A 251 -0.67 -8.63 -2.19
CA VAL A 251 -0.80 -10.02 -2.66
C VAL A 251 0.36 -10.88 -2.12
N LYS A 252 1.61 -10.43 -2.24
CA LYS A 252 2.78 -11.16 -1.76
C LYS A 252 2.70 -11.43 -0.26
N ALA A 253 2.29 -10.43 0.53
CA ALA A 253 2.15 -10.58 1.97
C ALA A 253 1.05 -11.58 2.35
N GLU A 254 -0.12 -11.55 1.69
CA GLU A 254 -1.17 -12.53 1.96
C GLU A 254 -0.78 -13.96 1.56
N LEU A 255 -0.05 -14.13 0.46
CA LEU A 255 0.46 -15.45 0.07
C LEU A 255 1.45 -15.98 1.13
N ALA A 256 2.38 -15.14 1.59
CA ALA A 256 3.33 -15.51 2.64
C ALA A 256 2.64 -15.82 3.98
N ALA A 257 1.59 -15.06 4.34
CA ALA A 257 0.79 -15.30 5.52
C ALA A 257 0.07 -16.66 5.45
N ASN A 258 -0.56 -16.96 4.30
CA ASN A 258 -1.22 -18.24 4.07
C ASN A 258 -0.25 -19.42 4.15
N GLU A 259 0.93 -19.32 3.54
CA GLU A 259 1.98 -20.34 3.64
C GLU A 259 2.41 -20.57 5.10
N ARG A 260 2.58 -19.49 5.87
CA ARG A 260 2.91 -19.60 7.29
C ARG A 260 1.80 -20.29 8.08
N VAL A 261 0.54 -19.97 7.80
CA VAL A 261 -0.63 -20.60 8.44
C VAL A 261 -0.70 -22.09 8.11
N ASP A 262 -0.44 -22.48 6.86
CA ASP A 262 -0.41 -23.89 6.46
C ASP A 262 0.74 -24.65 7.13
N LYS A 263 1.92 -24.02 7.29
CA LYS A 263 3.02 -24.60 8.07
C LYS A 263 2.64 -24.80 9.54
N LEU A 264 2.05 -23.79 10.18
CA LEU A 264 1.56 -23.88 11.57
C LEU A 264 0.52 -24.99 11.74
N ARG A 265 -0.36 -25.15 10.74
CA ARG A 265 -1.34 -26.23 10.70
C ARG A 265 -0.65 -27.60 10.72
N SER A 266 0.32 -27.82 9.83
CA SER A 266 1.06 -29.09 9.76
C SER A 266 1.82 -29.38 11.06
N GLU A 267 2.52 -28.39 11.61
CA GLU A 267 3.23 -28.49 12.91
C GLU A 267 2.28 -28.88 14.05
N ALA A 268 1.07 -28.31 14.09
CA ALA A 268 0.07 -28.63 15.10
C ALA A 268 -0.50 -30.04 14.94
N VAL A 269 -0.76 -30.49 13.71
CA VAL A 269 -1.19 -31.87 13.41
C VAL A 269 -0.12 -32.87 13.84
N GLU A 270 1.14 -32.65 13.48
CA GLU A 270 2.25 -33.53 13.85
C GLU A 270 2.42 -33.63 15.37
N LYS A 271 2.38 -32.48 16.07
CA LYS A 271 2.44 -32.43 17.53
C LYS A 271 1.28 -33.19 18.19
N ARG A 272 0.09 -33.15 17.59
CA ARG A 272 -1.08 -33.89 18.08
C ARG A 272 -0.91 -35.39 17.87
N VAL A 273 -0.52 -35.83 16.67
CA VAL A 273 -0.35 -37.25 16.34
C VAL A 273 0.78 -37.87 17.17
N GLY A 274 1.89 -37.15 17.38
CA GLY A 274 3.01 -37.59 18.22
C GLY A 274 2.66 -37.76 19.71
N LYS A 275 1.53 -37.19 20.17
CA LYS A 275 0.99 -37.37 21.53
C LYS A 275 -0.10 -38.44 21.62
N GLY A 276 -0.45 -39.10 20.52
CA GLY A 276 -1.47 -40.14 20.49
C GLY A 276 -1.02 -41.38 21.26
N ASN A 277 -1.72 -41.72 22.35
CA ASN A 277 -1.55 -43.02 23.00
C ASN A 277 -2.03 -44.12 22.05
N LYS A 278 -1.19 -45.13 21.81
CA LYS A 278 -1.62 -46.33 21.07
C LYS A 278 -2.69 -47.07 21.90
N PRO A 279 -3.76 -47.57 21.28
CA PRO A 279 -4.71 -48.42 21.98
C PRO A 279 -3.99 -49.69 22.46
N SER A 280 -4.29 -50.13 23.69
CA SER A 280 -3.97 -51.51 24.08
C SER A 280 -4.96 -52.41 23.34
N LEU A 281 -4.46 -53.17 22.37
CA LEU A 281 -5.21 -54.24 21.71
C LEU A 281 -5.06 -55.54 22.50
#